data_AF-A0A7Y4QE20-F1
#
_entry.id   AF-A0A7Y4QE20-F1
#
_cell.length_a   1.000
_cell.length_b   1.000
_cell.length_c   1.000
_cell.angle_alpha   90.00
_cell.angle_beta   90.00
_cell.angle_gamma   90.00
#
_symmetry.space_group_name_H-M   'P 1'
#
loop_
_entity.id
_entity.type
_entity.pdbx_description
1 polymer ?
#
loop_
_entity_poly.entity_id
_entity_poly.type
_entity_poly.pdbx_seq_one_letter_code
_entity_poly.pdbx_strand_id
1 'polypeptide(L)'
;MADDVIPPTPPSPPPAASAQAAPAVDAVSASPGAVLPPENVVRAKKKSVLLLLGIFNAVFIFWCAFLLLALPSPTGEGGSLLSVGLLSILVGEVIIIGLALLGLKRISVSTVSIETRRRSLIKLIAVLLPGFLIGVVTPFFIMGEPALPLDIVEPATAAELVAPVAVTLSAERATTILGNLGFRVSKYQWDADGDGTMNEETVTPTATVLIERPGVYVPIVRIVLEGGSTRRAARRISIPTAVFSVTPAQPVVEKAVKFSVAGLLTDPKLLKQVQWDFGDGNPPVTTTTADAAYTYYAVGDYAVTALMQMQNQSQATYKRTVAVRDPPPLPFAITMTTEPKTLVGPAPFGVLFRLESETPLKEIAWSFGDGKEDRGAALLRQSHVFESAGIYSVVVRARSEDGTLAELTAIVRATEVLTLRDLQFEGVPTVLNGKASGEVPIDVRLTPKTSTPLVQFRWEVPDELDAQANGSTLLGVFRKEGTYSVTLMGEGAEGKSVRMPITFDVKPPSAEPVISLTPD
;
A
#
# COMPACT_ATOMS: atom_id res chain seq x y z
N MET A 1 -45.13 -32.41 -12.61
CA MET A 1 -45.32 -33.80 -13.08
C MET A 1 -46.05 -33.73 -14.42
N ALA A 2 -45.42 -34.00 -15.55
CA ALA A 2 -43.99 -34.14 -15.87
C ALA A 2 -43.86 -33.66 -17.34
N ASP A 3 -42.94 -32.76 -17.67
CA ASP A 3 -41.51 -32.98 -17.94
C ASP A 3 -41.22 -33.89 -19.16
N ASP A 4 -40.69 -33.24 -20.20
CA ASP A 4 -39.62 -33.65 -21.13
C ASP A 4 -39.76 -34.68 -22.30
N VAL A 5 -39.41 -34.15 -23.50
CA VAL A 5 -38.36 -34.64 -24.45
C VAL A 5 -38.62 -35.86 -25.38
N ILE A 6 -38.95 -35.55 -26.66
CA ILE A 6 -38.17 -35.80 -27.91
C ILE A 6 -37.23 -37.05 -27.89
N PRO A 7 -37.28 -38.02 -28.86
CA PRO A 7 -36.54 -37.88 -30.15
C PRO A 7 -37.14 -38.70 -31.36
N PRO A 8 -36.41 -39.17 -32.43
CA PRO A 8 -36.78 -38.82 -33.83
C PRO A 8 -36.78 -39.98 -34.89
N THR A 9 -37.07 -39.71 -36.19
CA THR A 9 -36.52 -40.46 -37.37
C THR A 9 -36.89 -39.85 -38.76
N PRO A 10 -35.99 -39.87 -39.77
CA PRO A 10 -36.25 -39.87 -41.24
C PRO A 10 -36.31 -41.34 -41.79
N PRO A 11 -36.38 -41.70 -43.12
CA PRO A 11 -36.07 -40.94 -44.36
C PRO A 11 -36.87 -41.29 -45.68
N SER A 12 -36.38 -40.74 -46.82
CA SER A 12 -36.38 -41.28 -48.22
C SER A 12 -37.50 -41.00 -49.27
N PRO A 13 -37.15 -40.71 -50.55
CA PRO A 13 -38.01 -40.65 -51.78
C PRO A 13 -37.97 -42.00 -52.56
N PRO A 14 -38.36 -42.20 -53.87
CA PRO A 14 -38.82 -41.33 -55.00
C PRO A 14 -40.16 -41.86 -55.64
N PRO A 15 -40.56 -41.75 -56.96
CA PRO A 15 -40.01 -41.13 -58.19
C PRO A 15 -41.03 -40.26 -59.01
N ALA A 16 -41.24 -40.50 -60.32
CA ALA A 16 -41.94 -39.62 -61.29
C ALA A 16 -42.64 -40.38 -62.46
N ALA A 17 -43.52 -39.70 -63.22
CA ALA A 17 -44.11 -40.21 -64.48
C ALA A 17 -44.61 -39.12 -65.48
N SER A 18 -44.67 -39.51 -66.76
CA SER A 18 -45.12 -38.87 -68.03
C SER A 18 -46.36 -37.93 -67.97
N ALA A 19 -46.55 -36.87 -68.78
CA ALA A 19 -46.18 -36.48 -70.17
C ALA A 19 -47.16 -36.89 -71.30
N GLN A 20 -47.71 -35.92 -72.05
CA GLN A 20 -48.43 -36.08 -73.34
C GLN A 20 -48.52 -34.74 -74.14
N ALA A 21 -48.78 -34.81 -75.46
CA ALA A 21 -48.85 -33.70 -76.43
C ALA A 21 -49.74 -34.12 -77.64
N ALA A 22 -50.03 -33.38 -78.73
CA ALA A 22 -49.53 -32.11 -79.31
C ALA A 22 -50.74 -31.40 -80.04
N PRO A 23 -50.76 -30.86 -81.30
CA PRO A 23 -49.72 -30.47 -82.29
C PRO A 23 -49.91 -29.07 -82.99
N ALA A 24 -48.98 -28.75 -83.92
CA ALA A 24 -48.95 -27.85 -85.11
C ALA A 24 -49.91 -26.62 -85.27
N VAL A 25 -49.55 -25.42 -85.76
CA VAL A 25 -48.46 -24.83 -86.62
C VAL A 25 -48.77 -24.67 -88.12
N ASP A 26 -48.85 -23.41 -88.57
CA ASP A 26 -48.56 -22.84 -89.92
C ASP A 26 -48.73 -21.30 -89.83
N ALA A 27 -48.16 -20.38 -90.65
CA ALA A 27 -47.17 -20.43 -91.74
C ALA A 27 -46.36 -19.09 -91.79
N VAL A 28 -45.50 -18.88 -92.80
CA VAL A 28 -44.48 -17.79 -92.89
C VAL A 28 -44.79 -16.75 -93.99
N SER A 29 -44.53 -15.45 -93.77
CA SER A 29 -43.86 -14.50 -94.73
C SER A 29 -43.98 -12.99 -94.39
N ALA A 30 -42.85 -12.31 -94.17
CA ALA A 30 -42.62 -10.87 -94.45
C ALA A 30 -41.11 -10.52 -94.29
N SER A 31 -40.58 -9.57 -95.06
CA SER A 31 -39.15 -9.19 -95.06
C SER A 31 -38.90 -7.84 -94.34
N PRO A 32 -37.76 -7.62 -93.64
CA PRO A 32 -37.57 -6.47 -92.74
C PRO A 32 -37.00 -5.22 -93.44
N GLY A 33 -37.34 -4.03 -92.92
CA GLY A 33 -36.97 -2.76 -93.54
C GLY A 33 -36.96 -1.51 -92.65
N ALA A 34 -36.42 -1.57 -91.42
CA ALA A 34 -36.00 -0.39 -90.66
C ALA A 34 -35.10 -0.78 -89.47
N VAL A 35 -33.90 -0.19 -89.34
CA VAL A 35 -33.03 -0.37 -88.17
C VAL A 35 -33.02 0.91 -87.34
N LEU A 36 -33.55 0.81 -86.11
CA LEU A 36 -33.40 1.83 -85.06
C LEU A 36 -32.63 1.22 -83.87
N PRO A 37 -31.65 1.94 -83.28
CA PRO A 37 -30.89 1.42 -82.14
C PRO A 37 -31.72 1.41 -80.85
N PRO A 38 -31.68 0.34 -80.03
CA PRO A 38 -32.58 0.19 -78.89
C PRO A 38 -32.19 1.05 -77.68
N GLU A 39 -33.13 1.89 -77.20
CA GLU A 39 -32.99 2.73 -76.00
C GLU A 39 -32.49 1.96 -74.75
N ASN A 40 -32.86 0.68 -74.66
CA ASN A 40 -32.57 -0.18 -73.51
C ASN A 40 -31.07 -0.26 -73.19
N VAL A 41 -30.19 -0.29 -74.20
CA VAL A 41 -28.72 -0.33 -74.00
C VAL A 41 -28.21 0.97 -73.40
N VAL A 42 -28.79 2.11 -73.79
CA VAL A 42 -28.46 3.44 -73.23
C VAL A 42 -28.98 3.57 -71.79
N ARG A 43 -30.17 3.02 -71.49
CA ARG A 43 -30.72 2.94 -70.12
C ARG A 43 -29.86 2.07 -69.20
N ALA A 44 -29.39 0.92 -69.69
CA ALA A 44 -28.48 0.03 -68.96
C ALA A 44 -27.15 0.73 -68.63
N LYS A 45 -26.43 1.23 -69.64
CA LYS A 45 -25.15 1.93 -69.45
C LYS A 45 -25.26 3.16 -68.52
N LYS A 46 -26.41 3.85 -68.50
CA LYS A 46 -26.68 4.95 -67.55
C LYS A 46 -26.83 4.48 -66.10
N LYS A 47 -27.39 3.30 -65.83
CA LYS A 47 -27.43 2.71 -64.47
C LYS A 47 -26.05 2.26 -64.01
N SER A 48 -25.28 1.58 -64.87
CA SER A 48 -23.95 1.05 -64.51
C SER A 48 -22.97 2.11 -64.02
N VAL A 49 -22.94 3.30 -64.63
CA VAL A 49 -22.04 4.38 -64.20
C VAL A 49 -22.39 4.92 -62.80
N LEU A 50 -23.67 5.07 -62.47
CA LEU A 50 -24.08 5.53 -61.14
C LEU A 50 -23.85 4.44 -60.07
N LEU A 51 -23.98 3.16 -60.45
CA LEU A 51 -23.66 2.03 -59.59
C LEU A 51 -22.15 1.98 -59.26
N LEU A 52 -21.28 2.09 -60.28
CA LEU A 52 -19.83 2.13 -60.08
C LEU A 52 -19.39 3.32 -59.21
N LEU A 53 -20.02 4.48 -59.38
CA LEU A 53 -19.79 5.66 -58.54
C LEU A 53 -20.16 5.40 -57.07
N GLY A 54 -21.30 4.75 -56.83
CA GLY A 54 -21.73 4.34 -55.49
C GLY A 54 -20.84 3.25 -54.86
N ILE A 55 -20.36 2.29 -55.65
CA ILE A 55 -19.43 1.24 -55.18
C ILE A 55 -18.10 1.87 -54.77
N PHE A 56 -17.50 2.73 -55.60
CA PHE A 56 -16.27 3.43 -55.25
C PHE A 56 -16.44 4.23 -53.96
N ASN A 57 -17.54 4.99 -53.84
CA ASN A 57 -17.74 5.82 -52.65
C ASN A 57 -18.01 4.98 -51.39
N ALA A 58 -18.73 3.86 -51.49
CA ALA A 58 -18.93 2.93 -50.38
C ALA A 58 -17.61 2.31 -49.90
N VAL A 59 -16.70 1.96 -50.82
CA VAL A 59 -15.36 1.47 -50.49
C VAL A 59 -14.51 2.56 -49.83
N PHE A 60 -14.59 3.82 -50.31
CA PHE A 60 -13.88 4.93 -49.68
C PHE A 60 -14.40 5.24 -48.27
N ILE A 61 -15.73 5.27 -48.07
CA ILE A 61 -16.36 5.45 -46.76
C ILE A 61 -15.94 4.32 -45.80
N PHE A 62 -15.92 3.07 -46.27
CA PHE A 62 -15.45 1.93 -45.47
C PHE A 62 -13.97 2.05 -45.10
N TRP A 63 -13.12 2.51 -46.03
CA TRP A 63 -11.70 2.75 -45.77
C TRP A 63 -11.47 3.87 -44.75
N CYS A 64 -12.20 4.99 -44.87
CA CYS A 64 -12.16 6.07 -43.88
C CYS A 64 -12.65 5.62 -42.50
N ALA A 65 -13.69 4.76 -42.43
CA ALA A 65 -14.15 4.14 -41.19
C ALA A 65 -13.13 3.16 -40.60
N PHE A 66 -12.42 2.39 -41.44
CA PHE A 66 -11.31 1.54 -40.99
C PHE A 66 -10.15 2.38 -40.42
N LEU A 67 -9.77 3.48 -41.07
CA LEU A 67 -8.74 4.39 -40.55
C LEU A 67 -9.15 5.02 -39.21
N LEU A 68 -10.42 5.38 -39.02
CA LEU A 68 -10.96 5.86 -37.73
C LEU A 68 -10.98 4.81 -36.61
N LEU A 69 -10.90 3.52 -36.94
CA LEU A 69 -10.80 2.42 -35.96
C LEU A 69 -9.35 1.98 -35.70
N ALA A 70 -8.45 2.24 -36.65
CA ALA A 70 -7.03 1.87 -36.55
C ALA A 70 -6.12 3.01 -36.06
N LEU A 71 -6.53 4.28 -36.22
CA LEU A 71 -5.73 5.46 -35.91
C LEU A 71 -6.57 6.54 -35.17
N PRO A 72 -5.99 7.23 -34.17
CA PRO A 72 -4.69 6.96 -33.55
C PRO A 72 -4.72 5.63 -32.78
N SER A 73 -3.62 4.88 -32.83
CA SER A 73 -3.51 3.61 -32.12
C SER A 73 -3.41 3.85 -30.60
N PRO A 74 -4.12 3.09 -29.75
CA PRO A 74 -4.03 3.25 -28.29
C PRO A 74 -2.62 3.03 -27.69
N THR A 75 -1.73 2.37 -28.43
CA THR A 75 -0.32 2.10 -28.07
C THR A 75 0.67 3.10 -28.68
N GLY A 76 0.22 4.02 -29.54
CA GLY A 76 1.09 4.90 -30.34
C GLY A 76 1.85 4.18 -31.47
N GLU A 77 1.72 2.86 -31.58
CA GLU A 77 2.39 2.05 -32.60
C GLU A 77 1.87 2.36 -34.01
N GLY A 78 2.72 2.20 -35.03
CA GLY A 78 2.31 2.40 -36.42
C GLY A 78 2.10 3.87 -36.80
N GLY A 79 2.64 4.84 -36.05
CA GLY A 79 2.56 6.28 -36.41
C GLY A 79 3.08 6.62 -37.82
N SER A 80 3.94 5.80 -38.42
CA SER A 80 4.33 5.89 -39.83
C SER A 80 3.15 5.71 -40.80
N LEU A 81 2.18 4.84 -40.47
CA LEU A 81 0.97 4.57 -41.25
C LEU A 81 0.03 5.78 -41.31
N LEU A 82 0.11 6.73 -40.37
CA LEU A 82 -0.66 7.98 -40.43
C LEU A 82 -0.40 8.74 -41.73
N SER A 83 0.86 8.81 -42.17
CA SER A 83 1.23 9.47 -43.42
C SER A 83 0.60 8.79 -44.65
N VAL A 84 0.55 7.45 -44.66
CA VAL A 84 -0.05 6.63 -45.72
C VAL A 84 -1.57 6.75 -45.71
N GLY A 85 -2.17 6.76 -44.51
CA GLY A 85 -3.60 7.00 -44.30
C GLY A 85 -4.04 8.35 -44.84
N LEU A 86 -3.38 9.43 -44.42
CA LEU A 86 -3.65 10.79 -44.91
C LEU A 86 -3.47 10.92 -46.43
N LEU A 87 -2.43 10.32 -47.01
CA LEU A 87 -2.24 10.29 -48.46
C LEU A 87 -3.35 9.53 -49.19
N SER A 88 -3.80 8.39 -48.64
CA SER A 88 -4.90 7.61 -49.23
C SER A 88 -6.24 8.34 -49.19
N ILE A 89 -6.50 9.12 -48.12
CA ILE A 89 -7.68 9.99 -48.00
C ILE A 89 -7.61 11.10 -49.06
N LEU A 90 -6.47 11.79 -49.18
CA LEU A 90 -6.26 12.85 -50.17
C LEU A 90 -6.47 12.35 -51.61
N VAL A 91 -5.97 11.16 -51.94
CA VAL A 91 -6.17 10.52 -53.26
C VAL A 91 -7.65 10.21 -53.49
N GLY A 92 -8.36 9.67 -52.49
CA GLY A 92 -9.80 9.40 -52.58
C GLY A 92 -10.63 10.67 -52.78
N GLU A 93 -10.33 11.75 -52.05
CA GLU A 93 -10.98 13.06 -52.21
C GLU A 93 -10.76 13.66 -53.61
N VAL A 94 -9.52 13.62 -54.13
CA VAL A 94 -9.22 14.08 -55.49
C VAL A 94 -10.03 13.29 -56.54
N ILE A 95 -10.24 11.98 -56.33
CA ILE A 95 -11.10 11.15 -57.19
C ILE A 95 -12.58 11.53 -57.04
N ILE A 96 -13.09 11.76 -55.82
CA ILE A 96 -14.48 12.20 -55.58
C ILE A 96 -14.74 13.55 -56.26
N ILE A 97 -13.86 14.53 -56.08
CA ILE A 97 -13.93 15.86 -56.70
C ILE A 97 -13.87 15.75 -58.22
N GLY A 98 -12.95 14.94 -58.77
CA GLY A 98 -12.84 14.69 -60.22
C GLY A 98 -14.11 14.07 -60.81
N LEU A 99 -14.70 13.08 -60.13
CA LEU A 99 -15.95 12.44 -60.53
C LEU A 99 -17.16 13.37 -60.40
N ALA A 100 -17.20 14.25 -59.38
CA ALA A 100 -18.21 15.29 -59.25
C ALA A 100 -18.12 16.30 -60.41
N LEU A 101 -16.92 16.78 -60.75
CA LEU A 101 -16.68 17.70 -61.88
C LEU A 101 -17.05 17.06 -63.23
N LEU A 102 -16.70 15.79 -63.46
CA LEU A 102 -17.11 15.05 -64.66
C LEU A 102 -18.64 14.86 -64.72
N GLY A 103 -19.28 14.58 -63.58
CA GLY A 103 -20.74 14.52 -63.46
C GLY A 103 -21.42 15.85 -63.77
N LEU A 104 -20.92 16.95 -63.20
CA LEU A 104 -21.39 18.32 -63.45
C LEU A 104 -21.25 18.69 -64.93
N LYS A 105 -20.08 18.48 -65.55
CA LYS A 105 -19.84 18.73 -66.97
C LYS A 105 -20.77 17.91 -67.87
N ARG A 106 -21.08 16.67 -67.49
CA ARG A 106 -22.03 15.82 -68.22
C ARG A 106 -23.48 16.28 -68.08
N ILE A 107 -23.86 16.88 -66.95
CA ILE A 107 -25.20 17.43 -66.71
C ILE A 107 -25.37 18.78 -67.42
N SER A 108 -24.37 19.68 -67.38
CA SER A 108 -24.46 21.01 -68.00
C SER A 108 -24.59 20.96 -69.52
N VAL A 109 -23.79 20.12 -70.19
CA VAL A 109 -23.79 19.92 -71.66
C VAL A 109 -25.01 19.11 -72.15
N SER A 110 -25.80 18.50 -71.26
CA SER A 110 -26.95 17.68 -71.66
C SER A 110 -28.11 18.52 -72.21
N THR A 111 -28.77 18.04 -73.27
CA THR A 111 -29.92 18.71 -73.92
C THR A 111 -31.27 18.47 -73.24
N VAL A 112 -31.32 17.74 -72.12
CA VAL A 112 -32.56 17.42 -71.41
C VAL A 112 -33.11 18.61 -70.60
N SER A 113 -34.39 18.51 -70.20
CA SER A 113 -35.10 19.53 -69.42
C SER A 113 -34.43 19.86 -68.09
N ILE A 114 -34.62 21.10 -67.62
CA ILE A 114 -34.04 21.63 -66.37
C ILE A 114 -34.36 20.73 -65.17
N GLU A 115 -35.61 20.28 -65.03
CA GLU A 115 -36.04 19.37 -63.96
C GLU A 115 -35.34 18.00 -64.03
N THR A 116 -35.03 17.50 -65.23
CA THR A 116 -34.22 16.28 -65.39
C THR A 116 -32.78 16.52 -64.90
N ARG A 117 -32.17 17.65 -65.27
CA ARG A 117 -30.82 18.03 -64.81
C ARG A 117 -30.77 18.19 -63.29
N ARG A 118 -31.79 18.81 -62.69
CA ARG A 118 -31.95 18.97 -61.23
C ARG A 118 -31.99 17.62 -60.51
N ARG A 119 -32.82 16.67 -60.98
CA ARG A 119 -32.87 15.30 -60.41
C ARG A 119 -31.55 14.54 -60.59
N SER A 120 -30.84 14.74 -61.70
CA SER A 120 -29.50 14.17 -61.90
C SER A 120 -28.46 14.77 -60.96
N LEU A 121 -28.50 16.08 -60.73
CA LEU A 121 -27.60 16.77 -59.79
C LEU A 121 -27.84 16.32 -58.35
N ILE A 122 -29.10 16.26 -57.91
CA ILE A 122 -29.46 15.76 -56.57
C ILE A 122 -28.95 14.33 -56.37
N LYS A 123 -29.06 13.46 -57.37
CA LYS A 123 -28.53 12.09 -57.30
C LYS A 123 -27.00 12.02 -57.29
N LEU A 124 -26.32 12.90 -58.03
CA LEU A 124 -24.85 12.99 -57.99
C LEU A 124 -24.36 13.42 -56.61
N ILE A 125 -24.97 14.46 -56.02
CA ILE A 125 -24.67 14.96 -54.67
C ILE A 125 -24.98 13.88 -53.63
N ALA A 126 -26.17 13.27 -53.66
CA ALA A 126 -26.56 12.25 -52.69
C ALA A 126 -25.65 10.98 -52.72
N VAL A 127 -25.06 10.64 -53.86
CA VAL A 127 -24.12 9.52 -53.99
C VAL A 127 -22.71 9.88 -53.47
N LEU A 128 -22.24 11.12 -53.68
CA LEU A 128 -20.85 11.51 -53.37
C LEU A 128 -20.67 12.21 -52.02
N LEU A 129 -21.63 13.04 -51.58
CA LEU A 129 -21.53 13.88 -50.39
C LEU A 129 -21.14 13.12 -49.10
N PRO A 130 -21.65 11.91 -48.80
CA PRO A 130 -21.23 11.18 -47.60
C PRO A 130 -19.74 10.80 -47.60
N GLY A 131 -19.15 10.60 -48.79
CA GLY A 131 -17.74 10.31 -48.97
C GLY A 131 -16.88 11.54 -48.77
N PHE A 132 -17.24 12.64 -49.44
CA PHE A 132 -16.59 13.94 -49.27
C PHE A 132 -16.62 14.41 -47.81
N LEU A 133 -17.73 14.20 -47.10
CA LEU A 133 -17.83 14.56 -45.70
C LEU A 133 -16.95 13.69 -44.79
N ILE A 134 -16.89 12.36 -45.00
CA ILE A 134 -16.03 11.51 -44.17
C ILE A 134 -14.55 11.68 -44.50
N GLY A 135 -14.16 11.85 -45.76
CA GLY A 135 -12.76 12.08 -46.14
C GLY A 135 -12.23 13.46 -45.74
N VAL A 136 -13.07 14.50 -45.70
CA VAL A 136 -12.73 15.78 -45.06
C VAL A 136 -12.59 15.65 -43.54
N VAL A 137 -13.42 14.84 -42.88
CA VAL A 137 -13.47 14.74 -41.41
C VAL A 137 -12.42 13.79 -40.83
N THR A 138 -12.18 12.62 -41.43
CA THR A 138 -11.27 11.58 -40.91
C THR A 138 -9.86 12.10 -40.58
N PRO A 139 -9.19 12.94 -41.40
CA PRO A 139 -7.88 13.51 -41.07
C PRO A 139 -7.80 14.15 -39.68
N PHE A 140 -8.82 14.92 -39.29
CA PHE A 140 -8.84 15.62 -38.00
C PHE A 140 -8.89 14.66 -36.80
N PHE A 141 -9.49 13.48 -36.97
CA PHE A 141 -9.55 12.45 -35.94
C PHE A 141 -8.28 11.60 -35.91
N ILE A 142 -7.79 11.12 -37.06
CA ILE A 142 -6.61 10.23 -37.11
C ILE A 142 -5.29 10.96 -36.78
N MET A 143 -5.24 12.30 -36.91
CA MET A 143 -4.12 13.13 -36.46
C MET A 143 -4.19 13.51 -34.97
N GLY A 144 -5.22 13.10 -34.24
CA GLY A 144 -5.30 13.29 -32.79
C GLY A 144 -4.24 12.47 -32.05
N GLU A 145 -3.72 13.00 -30.94
CA GLU A 145 -2.85 12.20 -30.07
C GLU A 145 -3.68 11.19 -29.25
N PRO A 146 -3.19 9.95 -29.04
CA PRO A 146 -3.86 8.97 -28.18
C PRO A 146 -3.90 9.45 -26.72
N ALA A 147 -4.98 9.11 -26.01
CA ALA A 147 -5.14 9.46 -24.61
C ALA A 147 -4.07 8.77 -23.75
N LEU A 148 -3.26 9.56 -23.05
CA LEU A 148 -2.15 9.05 -22.23
C LEU A 148 -2.67 8.45 -20.91
N PRO A 149 -2.38 7.17 -20.60
CA PRO A 149 -2.78 6.55 -19.36
C PRO A 149 -1.96 7.05 -18.16
N LEU A 150 -2.61 7.13 -17.00
CA LEU A 150 -1.95 7.20 -15.70
C LEU A 150 -2.46 6.04 -14.85
N ASP A 151 -1.53 5.23 -14.34
CA ASP A 151 -1.81 3.98 -13.65
C ASP A 151 -1.48 4.05 -12.16
N ILE A 152 -2.11 3.14 -11.41
CA ILE A 152 -1.82 2.89 -10.00
C ILE A 152 -1.04 1.58 -9.97
N VAL A 153 0.18 1.61 -9.44
CA VAL A 153 1.04 0.44 -9.22
C VAL A 153 0.73 -0.17 -7.85
N GLU A 154 0.57 0.70 -6.85
CA GLU A 154 0.27 0.33 -5.46
C GLU A 154 -0.79 1.30 -4.90
N PRO A 155 -1.76 0.82 -4.10
CA PRO A 155 -2.08 -0.58 -3.88
C PRO A 155 -2.61 -1.26 -5.15
N ALA A 156 -2.41 -2.57 -5.27
CA ALA A 156 -2.74 -3.32 -6.48
C ALA A 156 -4.25 -3.56 -6.65
N THR A 157 -5.03 -3.53 -5.57
CA THR A 157 -6.50 -3.65 -5.63
C THR A 157 -7.22 -2.42 -5.09
N ALA A 158 -8.40 -2.12 -5.65
CA ALA A 158 -9.23 -1.01 -5.19
C ALA A 158 -9.84 -1.22 -3.78
N ALA A 159 -9.74 -2.43 -3.21
CA ALA A 159 -10.20 -2.72 -1.86
C ALA A 159 -9.21 -2.23 -0.77
N GLU A 160 -7.94 -2.06 -1.15
CA GLU A 160 -6.86 -1.55 -0.28
C GLU A 160 -6.81 -0.01 -0.23
N LEU A 161 -7.62 0.69 -1.03
CA LEU A 161 -7.74 2.16 -1.05
C LEU A 161 -8.51 2.69 0.17
N VAL A 162 -7.94 2.51 1.36
CA VAL A 162 -8.48 2.93 2.65
C VAL A 162 -7.49 3.89 3.32
N ALA A 163 -7.86 5.16 3.44
CA ALA A 163 -6.97 6.17 4.01
C ALA A 163 -6.65 5.90 5.51
N PRO A 164 -5.44 6.23 6.01
CA PRO A 164 -4.29 6.76 5.27
C PRO A 164 -3.61 5.67 4.43
N VAL A 165 -3.49 5.92 3.12
CA VAL A 165 -2.94 4.98 2.11
C VAL A 165 -1.86 5.66 1.28
N ALA A 166 -0.73 4.97 1.09
CA ALA A 166 0.29 5.37 0.12
C ALA A 166 -0.14 4.85 -1.27
N VAL A 167 -0.13 5.72 -2.26
CA VAL A 167 -0.53 5.41 -3.64
C VAL A 167 0.64 5.69 -4.58
N THR A 168 1.19 4.64 -5.18
CA THR A 168 2.28 4.73 -6.17
C THR A 168 1.68 4.83 -7.57
N LEU A 169 1.93 5.95 -8.24
CA LEU A 169 1.45 6.27 -9.59
C LEU A 169 2.51 5.95 -10.64
N SER A 170 2.10 5.51 -11.83
CA SER A 170 3.01 5.30 -12.98
C SER A 170 2.51 5.90 -14.29
N ALA A 171 3.36 6.69 -14.91
CA ALA A 171 3.25 7.26 -16.25
C ALA A 171 4.06 6.44 -17.30
N GLU A 172 4.53 5.24 -16.95
CA GLU A 172 5.40 4.44 -17.81
C GLU A 172 4.75 4.11 -19.16
N ARG A 173 3.48 3.66 -19.16
CA ARG A 173 2.76 3.37 -20.41
C ARG A 173 2.54 4.63 -21.27
N ALA A 174 2.30 5.79 -20.66
CA ALA A 174 2.26 7.06 -21.38
C ALA A 174 3.63 7.42 -22.00
N THR A 175 4.72 7.11 -21.28
CA THR A 175 6.10 7.30 -21.75
C THR A 175 6.39 6.43 -22.98
N THR A 176 5.98 5.15 -22.95
CA THR A 176 6.09 4.23 -24.09
C THR A 176 5.28 4.71 -25.30
N ILE A 177 4.04 5.16 -25.09
CA ILE A 177 3.19 5.72 -26.16
C ILE A 177 3.85 6.96 -26.79
N LEU A 178 4.38 7.87 -25.97
CA LEU A 178 5.10 9.04 -26.45
C LEU A 178 6.39 8.67 -27.23
N GLY A 179 7.13 7.67 -26.76
CA GLY A 179 8.30 7.11 -27.45
C GLY A 179 7.95 6.51 -28.82
N ASN A 180 6.83 5.78 -28.93
CA ASN A 180 6.32 5.22 -30.17
C ASN A 180 5.91 6.31 -31.19
N LEU A 181 5.46 7.46 -30.70
CA LEU A 181 5.19 8.67 -31.50
C LEU A 181 6.45 9.50 -31.81
N GLY A 182 7.64 9.05 -31.38
CA GLY A 182 8.93 9.70 -31.63
C GLY A 182 9.32 10.81 -30.65
N PHE A 183 8.55 11.02 -29.58
CA PHE A 183 8.87 12.02 -28.55
C PHE A 183 9.84 11.45 -27.50
N ARG A 184 10.72 12.32 -26.98
CA ARG A 184 11.60 12.02 -25.84
C ARG A 184 11.15 12.80 -24.62
N VAL A 185 10.94 12.09 -23.51
CA VAL A 185 10.60 12.68 -22.21
C VAL A 185 11.86 13.14 -21.50
N SER A 186 11.83 14.36 -20.96
CA SER A 186 12.92 14.94 -20.16
C SER A 186 12.66 14.81 -18.66
N LYS A 187 11.41 15.01 -18.21
CA LYS A 187 11.00 14.89 -16.80
C LYS A 187 9.48 14.84 -16.61
N TYR A 188 9.05 14.52 -15.40
CA TYR A 188 7.65 14.44 -14.99
C TYR A 188 7.40 15.43 -13.84
N GLN A 189 6.33 16.20 -13.91
CA GLN A 189 5.87 17.07 -12.81
C GLN A 189 4.50 16.57 -12.35
N TRP A 190 4.32 16.42 -11.04
CA TRP A 190 3.18 15.71 -10.47
C TRP A 190 2.34 16.61 -9.57
N ASP A 191 1.06 16.70 -9.91
CA ASP A 191 -0.04 17.04 -9.03
C ASP A 191 -0.53 15.70 -8.48
N ALA A 192 0.17 15.18 -7.46
CA ALA A 192 0.04 13.79 -7.02
C ALA A 192 -1.16 13.60 -6.07
N ASP A 193 -1.52 14.65 -5.33
CA ASP A 193 -2.71 14.74 -4.49
C ASP A 193 -3.95 15.24 -5.25
N GLY A 194 -3.80 15.87 -6.42
CA GLY A 194 -4.93 16.27 -7.28
C GLY A 194 -5.58 17.58 -6.86
N ASP A 195 -4.82 18.50 -6.24
CA ASP A 195 -5.30 19.83 -5.81
C ASP A 195 -5.18 20.89 -6.94
N GLY A 196 -4.44 20.57 -8.01
CA GLY A 196 -4.19 21.44 -9.16
C GLY A 196 -2.79 22.06 -9.19
N THR A 197 -1.99 21.89 -8.13
CA THR A 197 -0.62 22.39 -8.01
C THR A 197 0.40 21.26 -8.29
N MET A 198 1.59 21.62 -8.80
CA MET A 198 2.60 20.64 -9.19
C MET A 198 3.61 20.51 -8.05
N ASN A 199 3.38 19.52 -7.18
CA ASN A 199 4.01 19.36 -5.87
C ASN A 199 5.30 18.52 -5.89
N GLU A 200 5.51 17.68 -6.91
CA GLU A 200 6.71 16.84 -7.05
C GLU A 200 7.28 16.89 -8.48
N GLU A 201 8.59 16.71 -8.64
CA GLU A 201 9.26 16.60 -9.94
C GLU A 201 10.23 15.41 -9.96
N THR A 202 10.09 14.51 -10.93
CA THR A 202 10.87 13.26 -11.04
C THR A 202 11.47 13.09 -12.43
N VAL A 203 12.54 12.28 -12.51
CA VAL A 203 13.13 11.79 -13.78
C VAL A 203 12.69 10.36 -14.14
N THR A 204 12.22 9.60 -13.16
CA THR A 204 11.54 8.31 -13.33
C THR A 204 10.03 8.52 -13.56
N PRO A 205 9.35 7.65 -14.33
CA PRO A 205 7.93 7.79 -14.64
C PRO A 205 6.99 7.44 -13.46
N THR A 206 7.45 7.55 -12.21
CA THR A 206 6.75 7.11 -11.01
C THR A 206 6.87 8.13 -9.88
N ALA A 207 5.82 8.27 -9.08
CA ALA A 207 5.73 9.09 -7.86
C ALA A 207 4.80 8.42 -6.84
N THR A 208 5.00 8.66 -5.54
CA THR A 208 4.21 8.00 -4.47
C THR A 208 3.67 9.03 -3.48
N VAL A 209 2.34 9.13 -3.38
CA VAL A 209 1.64 10.11 -2.53
C VAL A 209 0.99 9.43 -1.32
N LEU A 210 1.05 10.06 -0.15
CA LEU A 210 0.29 9.64 1.03
C LEU A 210 -1.06 10.37 1.05
N ILE A 211 -2.16 9.64 0.87
CA ILE A 211 -3.52 10.20 0.93
C ILE A 211 -4.13 9.87 2.28
N GLU A 212 -4.18 10.87 3.17
CA GLU A 212 -4.60 10.72 4.57
C GLU A 212 -6.12 10.67 4.80
N ARG A 213 -6.93 11.02 3.80
CA ARG A 213 -8.38 11.26 3.95
C ARG A 213 -9.22 10.55 2.89
N PRO A 214 -10.52 10.29 3.17
CA PRO A 214 -11.43 9.73 2.19
C PRO A 214 -11.90 10.84 1.23
N GLY A 215 -12.04 10.51 -0.04
CA GLY A 215 -12.35 11.51 -1.06
C GLY A 215 -12.24 10.98 -2.49
N VAL A 216 -12.52 11.89 -3.43
CA VAL A 216 -12.26 11.68 -4.86
C VAL A 216 -11.12 12.60 -5.25
N TYR A 217 -10.01 11.99 -5.64
CA TYR A 217 -8.77 12.67 -6.02
C TYR A 217 -8.57 12.50 -7.52
N VAL A 218 -7.96 13.50 -8.19
CA VAL A 218 -7.64 13.41 -9.62
C VAL A 218 -6.18 13.78 -9.86
N PRO A 219 -5.22 12.89 -9.50
CA PRO A 219 -3.82 13.17 -9.75
C PRO A 219 -3.51 13.38 -11.24
N ILE A 220 -2.65 14.36 -11.54
CA ILE A 220 -2.23 14.75 -12.88
C ILE A 220 -0.70 14.71 -12.97
N VAL A 221 -0.19 13.97 -13.95
CA VAL A 221 1.22 14.09 -14.36
C VAL A 221 1.31 14.99 -15.59
N ARG A 222 2.16 16.01 -15.50
CA ARG A 222 2.60 16.84 -16.62
C ARG A 222 3.95 16.32 -17.10
N ILE A 223 3.92 15.62 -18.22
CA ILE A 223 5.11 15.06 -18.86
C ILE A 223 5.78 16.17 -19.68
N VAL A 224 7.04 16.46 -19.42
CA VAL A 224 7.83 17.49 -20.12
C VAL A 224 8.75 16.82 -21.14
N LEU A 225 8.66 17.21 -22.40
CA LEU A 225 9.46 16.65 -23.50
C LEU A 225 10.74 17.46 -23.73
N GLU A 226 11.76 16.86 -24.35
CA GLU A 226 13.04 17.54 -24.66
C GLU A 226 12.86 18.85 -25.44
N GLY A 227 11.86 18.92 -26.32
CA GLY A 227 11.49 20.14 -27.06
C GLY A 227 10.69 21.18 -26.26
N GLY A 228 10.65 21.10 -24.92
CA GLY A 228 9.95 22.03 -24.02
C GLY A 228 8.42 21.93 -24.02
N SER A 229 7.80 21.33 -25.04
CA SER A 229 6.35 21.09 -25.05
C SER A 229 5.97 20.04 -24.00
N THR A 230 4.78 20.18 -23.41
CA THR A 230 4.29 19.28 -22.35
C THR A 230 3.12 18.44 -22.82
N ARG A 231 2.87 17.31 -22.16
CA ARG A 231 1.64 16.52 -22.24
C ARG A 231 1.07 16.28 -20.84
N ARG A 232 -0.17 15.81 -20.75
CA ARG A 232 -0.83 15.48 -19.48
C ARG A 232 -1.43 14.08 -19.54
N ALA A 233 -1.23 13.31 -18.48
CA ALA A 233 -2.04 12.14 -18.15
C ALA A 233 -2.67 12.37 -16.78
N ALA A 234 -3.86 11.82 -16.54
CA ALA A 234 -4.58 12.00 -15.29
C ALA A 234 -5.35 10.73 -14.91
N ARG A 235 -5.46 10.47 -13.62
CA ARG A 235 -6.20 9.32 -13.08
C ARG A 235 -7.23 9.81 -12.09
N ARG A 236 -8.47 9.32 -12.18
CA ARG A 236 -9.44 9.49 -11.10
C ARG A 236 -9.25 8.37 -10.08
N ILE A 237 -9.09 8.74 -8.82
CA ILE A 237 -8.95 7.84 -7.68
C ILE A 237 -10.11 8.14 -6.72
N SER A 238 -10.65 7.09 -6.09
CA SER A 238 -11.74 7.21 -5.13
C SER A 238 -11.38 6.37 -3.91
N ILE A 239 -11.19 7.03 -2.77
CA ILE A 239 -10.90 6.41 -1.48
C ILE A 239 -12.20 6.51 -0.67
N PRO A 240 -13.04 5.45 -0.63
CA PRO A 240 -14.38 5.52 -0.06
C PRO A 240 -14.40 5.55 1.47
N THR A 241 -13.32 5.12 2.11
CA THR A 241 -13.22 4.91 3.56
C THR A 241 -11.88 5.40 4.10
N ALA A 242 -11.89 5.75 5.38
CA ALA A 242 -10.68 6.09 6.13
C ALA A 242 -10.74 5.46 7.52
N VAL A 243 -9.57 5.19 8.09
CA VAL A 243 -9.34 4.58 9.40
C VAL A 243 -8.23 5.33 10.14
N PHE A 244 -7.94 4.94 11.38
CA PHE A 244 -6.86 5.55 12.15
C PHE A 244 -5.47 5.25 11.55
N SER A 245 -4.55 6.19 11.78
CA SER A 245 -3.13 5.99 11.49
C SER A 245 -2.46 5.13 12.57
N VAL A 246 -1.36 4.49 12.19
CA VAL A 246 -0.55 3.60 13.04
C VAL A 246 0.92 3.92 12.75
N THR A 247 1.69 4.22 13.78
CA THR A 247 3.11 4.61 13.69
C THR A 247 3.94 3.84 14.72
N PRO A 248 5.01 3.12 14.33
CA PRO A 248 5.50 2.93 12.96
C PRO A 248 4.51 2.14 12.07
N ALA A 249 4.64 2.28 10.75
CA ALA A 249 3.77 1.61 9.78
C ALA A 249 3.95 0.07 9.77
N GLN A 250 5.11 -0.41 10.23
CA GLN A 250 5.36 -1.82 10.57
C GLN A 250 5.73 -1.89 12.06
N PRO A 251 4.77 -2.17 12.95
CA PRO A 251 5.03 -2.45 14.35
C PRO A 251 5.89 -3.68 14.57
N VAL A 252 6.81 -3.59 15.53
CA VAL A 252 7.59 -4.72 16.03
C VAL A 252 7.25 -4.98 17.50
N VAL A 253 7.39 -6.24 17.92
CA VAL A 253 7.11 -6.69 19.29
C VAL A 253 7.93 -5.91 20.34
N GLU A 254 7.36 -5.72 21.52
CA GLU A 254 7.91 -4.97 22.66
C GLU A 254 8.23 -3.48 22.43
N LYS A 255 7.85 -2.90 21.28
CA LYS A 255 7.97 -1.46 21.01
C LYS A 255 6.60 -0.77 21.01
N ALA A 256 6.61 0.49 21.47
CA ALA A 256 5.39 1.29 21.56
C ALA A 256 4.91 1.72 20.17
N VAL A 257 3.65 1.43 19.89
CA VAL A 257 2.92 1.79 18.67
C VAL A 257 1.98 2.94 19.00
N LYS A 258 2.10 4.05 18.26
CA LYS A 258 1.15 5.16 18.32
C LYS A 258 -0.01 4.91 17.37
N PHE A 259 -1.22 5.08 17.87
CA PHE A 259 -2.47 5.08 17.12
C PHE A 259 -3.08 6.48 17.12
N SER A 260 -3.70 6.92 16.02
CA SER A 260 -4.36 8.24 16.00
C SER A 260 -5.60 8.31 15.10
N VAL A 261 -6.68 8.89 15.62
CA VAL A 261 -7.85 9.30 14.84
C VAL A 261 -7.73 10.75 14.31
N ALA A 262 -6.61 11.44 14.52
CA ALA A 262 -6.50 12.87 14.20
C ALA A 262 -6.80 13.22 12.73
N GLY A 263 -6.39 12.37 11.78
CA GLY A 263 -6.70 12.57 10.34
C GLY A 263 -8.19 12.47 9.99
N LEU A 264 -8.99 11.82 10.85
CA LEU A 264 -10.45 11.63 10.71
C LEU A 264 -11.25 12.81 11.28
N LEU A 265 -10.60 13.75 11.98
CA LEU A 265 -11.22 14.90 12.62
C LEU A 265 -11.07 16.17 11.76
N THR A 266 -12.15 16.97 11.67
CA THR A 266 -12.13 18.29 11.04
C THR A 266 -11.70 19.40 11.99
N ASP A 267 -12.07 19.30 13.28
CA ASP A 267 -11.53 20.08 14.39
C ASP A 267 -11.34 19.11 15.59
N PRO A 268 -10.12 18.98 16.16
CA PRO A 268 -9.85 18.15 17.33
C PRO A 268 -10.77 18.44 18.54
N LYS A 269 -11.30 19.66 18.69
CA LYS A 269 -12.20 20.04 19.79
C LYS A 269 -13.57 19.35 19.72
N LEU A 270 -13.94 18.79 18.57
CA LEU A 270 -15.20 18.06 18.39
C LEU A 270 -15.14 16.63 18.94
N LEU A 271 -13.94 16.12 19.23
CA LEU A 271 -13.75 14.83 19.90
C LEU A 271 -14.19 14.93 21.37
N LYS A 272 -14.82 13.87 21.87
CA LYS A 272 -15.11 13.68 23.29
C LYS A 272 -14.25 12.58 23.91
N GLN A 273 -14.19 11.43 23.25
CA GLN A 273 -13.36 10.29 23.63
C GLN A 273 -13.19 9.30 22.47
N VAL A 274 -12.16 8.46 22.53
CA VAL A 274 -12.01 7.27 21.68
C VAL A 274 -11.85 6.06 22.59
N GLN A 275 -12.59 4.98 22.33
CA GLN A 275 -12.37 3.69 22.96
C GLN A 275 -11.65 2.77 21.97
N TRP A 276 -10.48 2.27 22.37
CA TRP A 276 -9.57 1.45 21.57
C TRP A 276 -9.59 0.01 22.07
N ASP A 277 -9.98 -0.91 21.19
CA ASP A 277 -9.76 -2.35 21.34
C ASP A 277 -8.55 -2.72 20.46
N PHE A 278 -7.47 -3.20 21.07
CA PHE A 278 -6.22 -3.52 20.39
C PHE A 278 -6.18 -4.93 19.77
N GLY A 279 -7.26 -5.71 19.90
CA GLY A 279 -7.46 -6.98 19.20
C GLY A 279 -6.64 -8.15 19.72
N ASP A 280 -5.95 -8.02 20.86
CA ASP A 280 -5.11 -9.05 21.48
C ASP A 280 -5.80 -9.79 22.65
N GLY A 281 -7.02 -9.38 23.00
CA GLY A 281 -7.80 -9.92 24.12
C GLY A 281 -7.72 -9.11 25.42
N ASN A 282 -6.92 -8.05 25.48
CA ASN A 282 -6.91 -7.14 26.63
C ASN A 282 -8.15 -6.22 26.66
N PRO A 283 -8.58 -5.72 27.84
CA PRO A 283 -9.71 -4.80 27.95
C PRO A 283 -9.50 -3.49 27.16
N PRO A 284 -10.54 -2.95 26.48
CA PRO A 284 -10.41 -1.72 25.70
C PRO A 284 -10.01 -0.48 26.53
N VAL A 285 -9.13 0.35 25.98
CA VAL A 285 -8.59 1.56 26.61
C VAL A 285 -9.33 2.80 26.10
N THR A 286 -9.77 3.69 27.00
CA THR A 286 -10.44 4.95 26.61
C THR A 286 -9.49 6.15 26.72
N THR A 287 -9.33 6.91 25.63
CA THR A 287 -8.61 8.19 25.60
C THR A 287 -9.57 9.36 25.42
N THR A 288 -9.27 10.52 26.00
CA THR A 288 -9.94 11.80 25.67
C THR A 288 -9.24 12.53 24.51
N THR A 289 -7.98 12.15 24.23
CA THR A 289 -7.17 12.60 23.11
C THR A 289 -7.42 11.76 21.85
N ALA A 290 -7.15 12.35 20.68
CA ALA A 290 -7.17 11.66 19.39
C ALA A 290 -6.07 10.59 19.24
N ASP A 291 -5.02 10.69 20.06
CA ASP A 291 -3.88 9.78 20.10
C ASP A 291 -4.02 8.75 21.25
N ALA A 292 -3.53 7.53 20.99
CA ALA A 292 -3.25 6.50 21.99
C ALA A 292 -1.87 5.85 21.72
N ALA A 293 -1.31 5.20 22.73
CA ALA A 293 -0.07 4.43 22.62
C ALA A 293 -0.27 3.04 23.23
N TYR A 294 0.24 1.99 22.57
CA TYR A 294 0.11 0.60 23.00
C TYR A 294 1.35 -0.23 22.65
N THR A 295 1.60 -1.31 23.37
CA THR A 295 2.75 -2.21 23.13
C THR A 295 2.26 -3.65 23.07
N TYR A 296 2.58 -4.35 21.98
CA TYR A 296 2.27 -5.76 21.82
C TYR A 296 3.45 -6.63 22.30
N TYR A 297 3.15 -7.68 23.05
CA TYR A 297 4.14 -8.62 23.62
C TYR A 297 4.21 -9.96 22.89
N ALA A 298 3.51 -10.08 21.76
CA ALA A 298 3.62 -11.22 20.85
C ALA A 298 3.54 -10.73 19.40
N VAL A 299 4.00 -11.57 18.47
CA VAL A 299 3.83 -11.37 17.03
C VAL A 299 2.46 -11.89 16.58
N GLY A 300 1.82 -11.20 15.62
CA GLY A 300 0.47 -11.54 15.19
C GLY A 300 -0.17 -10.46 14.31
N ASP A 301 -1.37 -10.76 13.82
CA ASP A 301 -2.19 -9.85 13.01
C ASP A 301 -3.42 -9.41 13.82
N TYR A 302 -3.33 -8.23 14.43
CA TYR A 302 -4.27 -7.75 15.43
C TYR A 302 -5.41 -6.93 14.83
N ALA A 303 -6.66 -7.29 15.11
CA ALA A 303 -7.86 -6.67 14.52
C ALA A 303 -8.31 -5.39 15.29
N VAL A 304 -7.46 -4.37 15.31
CA VAL A 304 -7.66 -3.14 16.09
C VAL A 304 -8.95 -2.43 15.69
N THR A 305 -9.74 -2.03 16.69
CA THR A 305 -11.01 -1.29 16.53
C THR A 305 -10.98 -0.01 17.36
N ALA A 306 -11.35 1.12 16.75
CA ALA A 306 -11.49 2.41 17.41
C ALA A 306 -12.94 2.90 17.33
N LEU A 307 -13.62 3.01 18.48
CA LEU A 307 -14.93 3.63 18.62
C LEU A 307 -14.74 5.09 19.04
N MET A 308 -14.83 6.00 18.06
CA MET A 308 -14.73 7.44 18.28
C MET A 308 -16.09 8.01 18.68
N GLN A 309 -16.15 8.76 19.79
CA GLN A 309 -17.34 9.52 20.20
C GLN A 309 -17.06 11.02 20.16
N MET A 310 -18.01 11.76 19.58
CA MET A 310 -17.96 13.21 19.40
C MET A 310 -18.74 13.95 20.52
N GLN A 311 -18.50 15.26 20.67
CA GLN A 311 -19.16 16.09 21.68
C GLN A 311 -20.69 16.17 21.48
N ASN A 312 -21.18 16.10 20.25
CA ASN A 312 -22.61 15.98 19.92
C ASN A 312 -23.19 14.56 20.12
N GLN A 313 -22.46 13.70 20.85
CA GLN A 313 -22.77 12.30 21.15
C GLN A 313 -22.74 11.31 19.96
N SER A 314 -22.50 11.76 18.72
CA SER A 314 -22.37 10.84 17.58
C SER A 314 -21.17 9.90 17.76
N GLN A 315 -21.28 8.71 17.17
CA GLN A 315 -20.27 7.66 17.25
C GLN A 315 -19.91 7.14 15.86
N ALA A 316 -18.64 6.79 15.67
CA ALA A 316 -18.14 6.13 14.47
C ALA A 316 -17.12 5.04 14.84
N THR A 317 -17.21 3.89 14.18
CA THR A 317 -16.34 2.74 14.44
C THR A 317 -15.41 2.49 13.26
N TYR A 318 -14.11 2.54 13.52
CA TYR A 318 -13.05 2.28 12.54
C TYR A 318 -12.34 0.97 12.88
N LYS A 319 -11.89 0.23 11.87
CA LYS A 319 -11.19 -1.05 12.05
C LYS A 319 -9.99 -1.16 11.11
N ARG A 320 -8.86 -1.67 11.61
CA ARG A 320 -7.64 -1.88 10.84
C ARG A 320 -6.87 -3.07 11.40
N THR A 321 -6.48 -4.01 10.53
CA THR A 321 -5.55 -5.07 10.92
C THR A 321 -4.14 -4.50 11.06
N VAL A 322 -3.45 -4.82 12.15
CA VAL A 322 -2.08 -4.39 12.44
C VAL A 322 -1.20 -5.63 12.55
N ALA A 323 -0.31 -5.79 11.57
CA ALA A 323 0.68 -6.85 11.56
C ALA A 323 1.87 -6.46 12.46
N VAL A 324 1.99 -7.10 13.61
CA VAL A 324 3.16 -7.02 14.51
C VAL A 324 4.10 -8.16 14.16
N ARG A 325 5.40 -7.86 14.02
CA ARG A 325 6.44 -8.83 13.67
C ARG A 325 7.62 -8.75 14.64
N ASP A 326 8.53 -9.71 14.54
CA ASP A 326 9.82 -9.62 15.22
C ASP A 326 10.61 -8.42 14.66
N PRO A 327 11.53 -7.82 15.44
CA PRO A 327 12.49 -6.88 14.89
C PRO A 327 13.33 -7.55 13.78
N PRO A 328 13.73 -6.83 12.73
CA PRO A 328 14.64 -7.37 11.72
C PRO A 328 15.95 -7.84 12.39
N PRO A 329 16.56 -8.94 11.91
CA PRO A 329 17.78 -9.47 12.52
C PRO A 329 18.90 -8.43 12.46
N LEU A 330 19.67 -8.34 13.55
CA LEU A 330 20.85 -7.47 13.61
C LEU A 330 21.87 -7.89 12.54
N PRO A 331 22.56 -6.94 11.89
CA PRO A 331 23.40 -7.24 10.73
C PRO A 331 24.69 -8.00 11.07
N PHE A 332 25.04 -8.09 12.35
CA PHE A 332 26.09 -8.95 12.89
C PHE A 332 25.76 -9.35 14.34
N ALA A 333 26.48 -10.32 14.89
CA ALA A 333 26.27 -10.81 16.26
C ALA A 333 26.71 -9.76 17.30
N ILE A 334 25.73 -9.15 17.97
CA ILE A 334 25.91 -8.16 19.03
C ILE A 334 24.75 -8.21 20.01
N THR A 335 25.06 -8.13 21.31
CA THR A 335 24.11 -8.17 22.41
C THR A 335 24.40 -7.05 23.42
N MET A 336 23.37 -6.65 24.17
CA MET A 336 23.47 -5.68 25.25
C MET A 336 22.89 -6.29 26.53
N THR A 337 23.67 -6.28 27.60
CA THR A 337 23.25 -6.72 28.94
C THR A 337 23.27 -5.54 29.91
N THR A 338 22.52 -5.63 31.01
CA THR A 338 22.36 -4.53 31.97
C THR A 338 22.40 -5.00 33.42
N GLU A 339 22.96 -4.16 34.28
CA GLU A 339 23.02 -4.30 35.73
C GLU A 339 22.47 -3.01 36.36
N PRO A 340 21.29 -3.02 37.01
CA PRO A 340 20.39 -4.16 37.22
C PRO A 340 19.75 -4.69 35.93
N LYS A 341 19.34 -5.95 35.96
CA LYS A 341 18.64 -6.68 34.88
C LYS A 341 17.21 -6.17 34.71
N THR A 342 16.60 -5.68 35.80
CA THR A 342 15.30 -5.00 35.79
C THR A 342 15.47 -3.48 35.76
N LEU A 343 15.24 -2.87 34.60
CA LEU A 343 15.41 -1.44 34.33
C LEU A 343 14.30 -0.53 34.88
N VAL A 344 13.80 -0.83 36.09
CA VAL A 344 12.83 -0.02 36.83
C VAL A 344 13.35 0.22 38.25
N GLY A 345 13.35 1.48 38.68
CA GLY A 345 13.79 1.88 40.02
C GLY A 345 13.54 3.36 40.32
N PRO A 346 13.63 3.78 41.59
CA PRO A 346 13.50 5.19 41.96
C PRO A 346 14.69 6.04 41.48
N ALA A 347 14.42 7.28 41.10
CA ALA A 347 15.45 8.28 40.84
C ALA A 347 16.19 8.72 42.14
N PRO A 348 17.51 8.98 42.11
CA PRO A 348 18.42 8.81 40.98
C PRO A 348 18.72 7.33 40.71
N PHE A 349 18.45 6.86 39.49
CA PHE A 349 18.55 5.44 39.14
C PHE A 349 19.82 5.16 38.31
N GLY A 350 20.75 4.39 38.88
CA GLY A 350 21.99 3.97 38.21
C GLY A 350 21.83 2.67 37.44
N VAL A 351 22.33 2.62 36.19
CA VAL A 351 22.37 1.43 35.34
C VAL A 351 23.74 1.30 34.67
N LEU A 352 24.35 0.13 34.75
CA LEU A 352 25.52 -0.26 33.98
C LEU A 352 25.08 -1.07 32.76
N PHE A 353 25.32 -0.52 31.57
CA PHE A 353 25.16 -1.19 30.29
C PHE A 353 26.48 -1.87 29.89
N ARG A 354 26.39 -3.08 29.32
CA ARG A 354 27.52 -3.82 28.77
C ARG A 354 27.16 -4.28 27.35
N LEU A 355 28.12 -4.21 26.45
CA LEU A 355 27.97 -4.54 25.04
C LEU A 355 28.95 -5.66 24.68
N GLU A 356 28.45 -6.74 24.09
CA GLU A 356 29.23 -7.91 23.70
C GLU A 356 29.00 -8.16 22.20
N SER A 357 30.06 -8.40 21.43
CA SER A 357 29.97 -8.63 20.00
C SER A 357 31.10 -9.55 19.53
N GLU A 358 30.78 -10.44 18.61
CA GLU A 358 31.76 -11.31 17.94
C GLU A 358 32.50 -10.56 16.80
N THR A 359 31.99 -9.39 16.40
CA THR A 359 32.53 -8.58 15.30
C THR A 359 33.31 -7.38 15.84
N PRO A 360 34.56 -7.12 15.38
CA PRO A 360 35.32 -5.94 15.80
C PRO A 360 34.58 -4.62 15.56
N LEU A 361 34.45 -3.82 16.64
CA LEU A 361 33.77 -2.53 16.63
C LEU A 361 34.76 -1.39 16.48
N LYS A 362 34.51 -0.54 15.47
CA LYS A 362 35.28 0.66 15.14
C LYS A 362 34.82 1.88 15.93
N GLU A 363 33.52 1.96 16.22
CA GLU A 363 32.89 3.11 16.85
C GLU A 363 31.59 2.69 17.54
N ILE A 364 31.39 3.16 18.78
CA ILE A 364 30.16 2.98 19.55
C ILE A 364 29.66 4.37 19.93
N ALA A 365 28.36 4.61 19.77
CA ALA A 365 27.69 5.83 20.21
C ALA A 365 26.46 5.48 21.07
N TRP A 366 26.44 5.98 22.30
CA TRP A 366 25.34 5.85 23.25
C TRP A 366 24.53 7.15 23.29
N SER A 367 23.21 7.04 23.34
CA SER A 367 22.28 8.14 23.62
C SER A 367 21.34 7.66 24.71
N PHE A 368 21.37 8.30 25.88
CA PHE A 368 20.64 7.79 27.06
C PHE A 368 19.20 8.27 27.14
N GLY A 369 18.77 9.14 26.22
CA GLY A 369 17.40 9.68 26.19
C GLY A 369 17.12 10.79 27.23
N ASP A 370 18.07 11.12 28.10
CA ASP A 370 18.02 12.28 29.01
C ASP A 370 18.73 13.53 28.45
N GLY A 371 19.17 13.48 27.19
CA GLY A 371 19.93 14.52 26.50
C GLY A 371 21.45 14.38 26.58
N LYS A 372 21.97 13.37 27.30
CA LYS A 372 23.40 13.02 27.29
C LYS A 372 23.70 11.93 26.25
N GLU A 373 24.86 12.05 25.60
CA GLU A 373 25.38 11.11 24.62
C GLU A 373 26.89 10.91 24.81
N ASP A 374 27.38 9.69 24.59
CA ASP A 374 28.81 9.32 24.66
C ASP A 374 29.24 8.61 23.37
N ARG A 375 30.45 8.90 22.86
CA ARG A 375 30.92 8.34 21.59
C ARG A 375 32.41 8.00 21.57
N GLY A 376 32.75 6.78 21.12
CA GLY A 376 34.13 6.30 21.00
C GLY A 376 34.23 4.79 20.73
N ALA A 377 35.42 4.31 20.37
CA ALA A 377 35.63 2.89 20.04
C ALA A 377 35.59 1.95 21.27
N ALA A 378 35.97 2.46 22.46
CA ALA A 378 36.14 1.65 23.67
C ALA A 378 34.89 1.57 24.58
N LEU A 379 33.73 2.08 24.15
CA LEU A 379 32.54 2.25 25.00
C LEU A 379 31.71 0.96 25.18
N LEU A 380 32.38 -0.18 25.38
CA LEU A 380 31.75 -1.50 25.60
C LEU A 380 31.09 -1.65 26.97
N ARG A 381 31.36 -0.75 27.91
CA ARG A 381 30.73 -0.68 29.25
C ARG A 381 30.44 0.77 29.58
N GLN A 382 29.21 1.10 29.94
CA GLN A 382 28.81 2.46 30.31
C GLN A 382 27.89 2.48 31.53
N SER A 383 28.22 3.31 32.52
CA SER A 383 27.42 3.51 33.72
C SER A 383 26.71 4.86 33.67
N HIS A 384 25.38 4.85 33.59
CA HIS A 384 24.56 6.06 33.55
C HIS A 384 23.73 6.24 34.82
N VAL A 385 23.42 7.49 35.17
CA VAL A 385 22.52 7.83 36.28
C VAL A 385 21.39 8.73 35.78
N PHE A 386 20.17 8.24 35.94
CA PHE A 386 18.92 8.94 35.62
C PHE A 386 18.45 9.72 36.85
N GLU A 387 18.86 11.00 36.91
CA GLU A 387 18.68 11.91 38.06
C GLU A 387 17.22 12.29 38.36
N SER A 388 16.29 12.02 37.45
CA SER A 388 14.88 12.43 37.55
C SER A 388 13.94 11.29 37.20
N ALA A 389 12.71 11.34 37.71
CA ALA A 389 11.67 10.40 37.31
C ALA A 389 11.28 10.63 35.85
N GLY A 390 11.24 9.57 35.06
CA GLY A 390 11.04 9.61 33.61
C GLY A 390 11.15 8.23 32.97
N ILE A 391 10.72 8.15 31.70
CA ILE A 391 10.92 6.98 30.84
C ILE A 391 11.94 7.37 29.78
N TYR A 392 13.09 6.70 29.80
CA TYR A 392 14.26 7.02 29.00
C TYR A 392 14.53 5.89 28.00
N SER A 393 14.65 6.25 26.72
CA SER A 393 14.99 5.30 25.65
C SER A 393 16.50 5.34 25.43
N VAL A 394 17.21 4.35 25.96
CA VAL A 394 18.66 4.21 25.79
C VAL A 394 18.93 3.49 24.48
N VAL A 395 19.61 4.17 23.56
CA VAL A 395 19.97 3.68 22.24
C VAL A 395 21.48 3.58 22.12
N VAL A 396 21.99 2.42 21.70
CA VAL A 396 23.39 2.22 21.33
C VAL A 396 23.51 1.92 19.85
N ARG A 397 24.37 2.66 19.16
CA ARG A 397 24.73 2.48 17.75
C ARG A 397 26.17 1.97 17.69
N ALA A 398 26.34 0.75 17.22
CA ALA A 398 27.63 0.09 17.11
C ALA A 398 27.99 -0.08 15.63
N ARG A 399 29.15 0.46 15.24
CA ARG A 399 29.70 0.36 13.89
C ARG A 399 30.89 -0.60 13.88
N SER A 400 30.81 -1.65 13.07
CA SER A 400 31.89 -2.60 12.84
C SER A 400 32.97 -2.03 11.89
N GLU A 401 34.13 -2.67 11.81
CA GLU A 401 35.27 -2.16 11.02
C GLU A 401 35.01 -2.03 9.51
N ASP A 402 34.16 -2.91 8.97
CA ASP A 402 33.65 -2.89 7.59
C ASP A 402 32.74 -1.68 7.28
N GLY A 403 32.26 -0.98 8.31
CA GLY A 403 31.36 0.17 8.23
C GLY A 403 29.88 -0.15 8.47
N THR A 404 29.51 -1.43 8.62
CA THR A 404 28.15 -1.88 8.94
C THR A 404 27.70 -1.34 10.31
N LEU A 405 26.40 -1.07 10.47
CA LEU A 405 25.84 -0.40 11.65
C LEU A 405 24.71 -1.22 12.28
N ALA A 406 24.87 -1.61 13.54
CA ALA A 406 23.81 -2.17 14.37
C ALA A 406 23.27 -1.11 15.34
N GLU A 407 21.98 -1.20 15.68
CA GLU A 407 21.32 -0.37 16.70
C GLU A 407 20.58 -1.26 17.69
N LEU A 408 20.79 -1.04 19.00
CA LEU A 408 20.10 -1.75 20.08
C LEU A 408 19.47 -0.74 21.04
N THR A 409 18.26 -1.03 21.54
CA THR A 409 17.46 -0.05 22.31
C THR A 409 16.78 -0.68 23.52
N ALA A 410 17.12 -0.19 24.71
CA ALA A 410 16.49 -0.52 25.99
C ALA A 410 15.65 0.65 26.53
N ILE A 411 14.68 0.34 27.38
CA ILE A 411 13.83 1.35 28.05
C ILE A 411 14.12 1.31 29.54
N VAL A 412 14.52 2.45 30.11
CA VAL A 412 14.75 2.63 31.54
C VAL A 412 13.62 3.48 32.13
N ARG A 413 12.99 3.01 33.19
CA ARG A 413 11.92 3.73 33.90
C ARG A 413 12.41 4.13 35.30
N ALA A 414 12.89 5.35 35.41
CA ALA A 414 13.16 5.99 36.68
C ALA A 414 11.84 6.50 37.28
N THR A 415 11.52 6.14 38.52
CA THR A 415 10.24 6.48 39.18
C THR A 415 10.44 7.47 40.33
N GLU A 416 9.34 8.00 40.86
CA GLU A 416 9.36 8.52 42.24
C GLU A 416 9.65 7.38 43.25
N VAL A 417 10.15 7.76 44.43
CA VAL A 417 10.43 6.84 45.54
C VAL A 417 9.14 6.38 46.23
N LEU A 418 8.89 5.07 46.27
CA LEU A 418 7.85 4.49 47.12
C LEU A 418 8.39 4.30 48.55
N THR A 419 7.81 4.99 49.54
CA THR A 419 8.31 4.99 50.93
C THR A 419 7.56 3.99 51.83
N LEU A 420 8.06 2.77 51.92
CA LEU A 420 7.48 1.71 52.76
C LEU A 420 8.05 1.75 54.19
N ARG A 421 7.51 2.64 55.03
CA ARG A 421 8.01 2.89 56.41
C ARG A 421 7.80 1.74 57.39
N ASP A 422 6.88 0.82 57.06
CA ASP A 422 6.45 -0.30 57.87
C ASP A 422 6.82 -1.66 57.24
N LEU A 423 7.74 -1.66 56.27
CA LEU A 423 8.17 -2.87 55.57
C LEU A 423 8.84 -3.85 56.52
N GLN A 424 8.23 -5.02 56.68
CA GLN A 424 8.73 -6.14 57.47
C GLN A 424 8.86 -7.40 56.61
N PHE A 425 9.60 -8.39 57.12
CA PHE A 425 9.77 -9.69 56.47
C PHE A 425 9.26 -10.80 57.40
N GLU A 426 8.32 -11.60 56.92
CA GLU A 426 7.94 -12.86 57.54
C GLU A 426 8.83 -13.99 57.03
N GLY A 427 9.26 -14.87 57.95
CA GLY A 427 10.01 -16.07 57.66
C GLY A 427 11.43 -16.07 58.25
N VAL A 428 12.39 -16.63 57.52
CA VAL A 428 13.78 -16.86 57.96
C VAL A 428 14.78 -16.56 56.84
N PRO A 429 16.02 -16.15 57.16
CA PRO A 429 16.49 -15.61 58.45
C PRO A 429 15.85 -14.25 58.77
N THR A 430 15.93 -13.81 60.02
CA THR A 430 15.42 -12.47 60.39
C THR A 430 16.23 -11.36 59.70
N VAL A 431 15.55 -10.55 58.88
CA VAL A 431 16.14 -9.36 58.24
C VAL A 431 16.03 -8.16 59.17
N LEU A 432 17.16 -7.53 59.50
CA LEU A 432 17.25 -6.30 60.29
C LEU A 432 18.02 -5.24 59.49
N ASN A 433 17.42 -4.07 59.28
CA ASN A 433 18.03 -2.94 58.56
C ASN A 433 18.65 -3.32 57.19
N GLY A 434 17.96 -4.15 56.42
CA GLY A 434 18.45 -4.63 55.11
C GLY A 434 19.59 -5.65 55.19
N LYS A 435 19.83 -6.27 56.36
CA LYS A 435 20.84 -7.32 56.54
C LYS A 435 20.27 -8.56 57.22
N ALA A 436 20.78 -9.72 56.84
CA ALA A 436 20.56 -10.99 57.52
C ALA A 436 21.91 -11.70 57.69
N SER A 437 22.01 -12.62 58.66
CA SER A 437 23.20 -13.44 58.87
C SER A 437 22.83 -14.78 59.50
N GLY A 438 23.66 -15.79 59.23
CA GLY A 438 23.57 -17.14 59.77
C GLY A 438 24.76 -17.98 59.33
N GLU A 439 24.83 -19.22 59.79
CA GLU A 439 25.89 -20.17 59.41
C GLU A 439 25.47 -21.00 58.18
N VAL A 440 26.44 -21.57 57.46
CA VAL A 440 26.18 -22.51 56.36
C VAL A 440 25.61 -23.84 56.89
N PRO A 441 24.54 -24.40 56.31
CA PRO A 441 23.67 -23.83 55.27
C PRO A 441 22.58 -22.94 55.89
N ILE A 442 22.31 -21.79 55.26
CA ILE A 442 21.23 -20.89 55.67
C ILE A 442 20.05 -20.99 54.70
N ASP A 443 18.96 -21.57 55.21
CA ASP A 443 17.65 -21.61 54.53
C ASP A 443 17.03 -20.22 54.52
N VAL A 444 16.57 -19.77 53.34
CA VAL A 444 15.96 -18.47 53.15
C VAL A 444 14.55 -18.63 52.61
N ARG A 445 13.59 -18.09 53.38
CA ARG A 445 12.19 -17.95 53.03
C ARG A 445 11.73 -16.58 53.55
N LEU A 446 11.62 -15.59 52.66
CA LEU A 446 11.26 -14.21 53.03
C LEU A 446 10.04 -13.71 52.27
N THR A 447 8.97 -13.41 53.00
CA THR A 447 7.75 -12.77 52.45
C THR A 447 7.68 -11.31 52.95
N PRO A 448 7.72 -10.29 52.08
CA PRO A 448 7.58 -8.89 52.48
C PRO A 448 6.14 -8.57 52.90
N LYS A 449 5.99 -7.70 53.91
CA LYS A 449 4.71 -7.18 54.43
C LYS A 449 4.75 -5.68 54.61
N THR A 450 3.65 -5.02 54.30
CA THR A 450 3.37 -3.59 54.55
C THR A 450 1.86 -3.41 54.63
N SER A 451 1.39 -2.39 55.34
CA SER A 451 0.01 -1.89 55.30
C SER A 451 -0.28 -1.01 54.09
N THR A 452 0.75 -0.62 53.32
CA THR A 452 0.61 0.15 52.07
C THR A 452 -0.19 -0.66 51.04
N PRO A 453 -1.36 -0.19 50.59
CA PRO A 453 -2.20 -0.95 49.68
C PRO A 453 -1.61 -1.01 48.26
N LEU A 454 -1.97 -2.07 47.53
CA LEU A 454 -1.67 -2.24 46.10
C LEU A 454 -0.16 -2.24 45.73
N VAL A 455 0.73 -2.60 46.65
CA VAL A 455 2.15 -2.81 46.36
C VAL A 455 2.39 -4.23 45.82
N GLN A 456 2.92 -4.33 44.61
CA GLN A 456 3.41 -5.58 44.02
C GLN A 456 4.90 -5.74 44.33
N PHE A 457 5.28 -6.89 44.87
CA PHE A 457 6.67 -7.21 45.21
C PHE A 457 7.24 -8.27 44.27
N ARG A 458 8.48 -8.05 43.81
CA ARG A 458 9.28 -8.99 43.02
C ARG A 458 10.73 -8.96 43.51
N TRP A 459 11.46 -10.06 43.34
CA TRP A 459 12.86 -10.17 43.78
C TRP A 459 13.80 -10.22 42.59
N GLU A 460 14.94 -9.53 42.70
CA GLU A 460 16.06 -9.62 41.77
C GLU A 460 17.21 -10.36 42.46
N VAL A 461 17.36 -11.63 42.07
CA VAL A 461 18.41 -12.53 42.54
C VAL A 461 19.50 -12.59 41.47
N PRO A 462 20.78 -12.40 41.81
CA PRO A 462 21.90 -12.70 40.92
C PRO A 462 21.84 -14.14 40.39
N ASP A 463 22.12 -14.35 39.10
CA ASP A 463 22.01 -15.67 38.43
C ASP A 463 22.99 -16.74 38.98
N GLU A 464 23.93 -16.33 39.85
CA GLU A 464 24.93 -17.16 40.53
C GLU A 464 24.39 -17.87 41.80
N LEU A 465 23.16 -17.58 42.21
CA LEU A 465 22.58 -18.02 43.48
C LEU A 465 21.47 -19.05 43.33
N ASP A 466 21.51 -20.09 44.16
CA ASP A 466 20.45 -21.10 44.29
C ASP A 466 19.29 -20.58 45.16
N ALA A 467 18.67 -19.49 44.69
CA ALA A 467 17.50 -18.85 45.25
C ALA A 467 16.58 -18.32 44.15
N GLN A 468 15.27 -18.43 44.35
CA GLN A 468 14.24 -18.14 43.35
C GLN A 468 13.08 -17.36 43.99
N ALA A 469 12.37 -16.57 43.18
CA ALA A 469 11.14 -15.91 43.58
C ALA A 469 9.93 -16.81 43.32
N ASN A 470 9.12 -17.10 44.33
CA ASN A 470 7.80 -17.69 44.19
C ASN A 470 6.75 -16.63 44.55
N GLY A 471 6.24 -15.96 43.52
CA GLY A 471 5.45 -14.73 43.68
C GLY A 471 6.27 -13.66 44.44
N SER A 472 5.70 -13.12 45.52
CA SER A 472 6.37 -12.16 46.39
C SER A 472 7.37 -12.78 47.38
N THR A 473 7.49 -14.10 47.46
CA THR A 473 8.34 -14.77 48.46
C THR A 473 9.67 -15.22 47.86
N LEU A 474 10.79 -14.81 48.46
CA LEU A 474 12.11 -15.36 48.14
C LEU A 474 12.27 -16.73 48.80
N LEU A 475 12.71 -17.74 48.05
CA LEU A 475 13.00 -19.09 48.52
C LEU A 475 14.39 -19.53 48.05
N GLY A 476 15.26 -20.05 48.92
CA GLY A 476 16.59 -20.52 48.52
C GLY A 476 17.43 -21.04 49.67
N VAL A 477 18.62 -21.55 49.37
CA VAL A 477 19.57 -22.05 50.39
C VAL A 477 21.00 -21.63 50.04
N PHE A 478 21.63 -20.79 50.86
CA PHE A 478 23.03 -20.43 50.65
C PHE A 478 23.91 -21.51 51.30
N ARG A 479 24.54 -22.35 50.45
CA ARG A 479 25.37 -23.52 50.86
C ARG A 479 26.88 -23.25 50.88
N LYS A 480 27.29 -21.98 50.81
CA LYS A 480 28.69 -21.52 50.84
C LYS A 480 28.77 -20.29 51.74
N GLU A 481 29.93 -20.12 52.37
CA GLU A 481 30.24 -18.89 53.11
C GLU A 481 30.46 -17.72 52.14
N GLY A 482 30.18 -16.51 52.60
CA GLY A 482 30.36 -15.29 51.83
C GLY A 482 29.26 -14.24 52.06
N THR A 483 29.46 -13.10 51.43
CA THR A 483 28.50 -11.97 51.46
C THR A 483 27.73 -11.92 50.16
N TYR A 484 26.42 -12.09 50.23
CA TYR A 484 25.52 -12.08 49.06
C TYR A 484 24.55 -10.90 49.12
N SER A 485 24.08 -10.42 47.97
CA SER A 485 23.13 -9.30 47.89
C SER A 485 21.97 -9.65 46.95
N VAL A 486 20.75 -9.59 47.47
CA VAL A 486 19.50 -9.83 46.73
C VAL A 486 18.63 -8.57 46.83
N THR A 487 18.07 -8.09 45.73
CA THR A 487 17.27 -6.84 45.76
C THR A 487 15.79 -7.14 45.80
N LEU A 488 15.09 -6.64 46.83
CA LEU A 488 13.64 -6.52 46.79
C LEU A 488 13.25 -5.31 45.93
N MET A 489 12.35 -5.52 44.97
CA MET A 489 11.63 -4.46 44.27
C MET A 489 10.18 -4.42 44.74
N GLY A 490 9.68 -3.23 45.05
CA GLY A 490 8.26 -2.97 45.26
C GLY A 490 7.77 -1.91 44.27
N GLU A 491 6.63 -2.15 43.61
CA GLU A 491 5.97 -1.22 42.72
C GLU A 491 4.54 -0.97 43.22
N GLY A 492 4.19 0.30 43.43
CA GLY A 492 2.93 0.70 44.05
C GLY A 492 1.99 1.46 43.11
N ALA A 493 0.89 1.97 43.68
CA ALA A 493 -0.03 2.85 42.97
C ALA A 493 0.71 4.07 42.38
N GLU A 494 0.15 4.65 41.31
CA GLU A 494 0.76 5.76 40.54
C GLU A 494 2.14 5.43 39.91
N GLY A 495 2.56 4.15 39.92
CA GLY A 495 3.79 3.71 39.26
C GLY A 495 5.08 4.08 40.01
N LYS A 496 5.00 4.40 41.30
CA LYS A 496 6.15 4.68 42.18
C LYS A 496 6.81 3.36 42.57
N SER A 497 8.15 3.34 42.73
CA SER A 497 8.89 2.11 43.04
C SER A 497 9.92 2.28 44.13
N VAL A 498 10.28 1.16 44.76
CA VAL A 498 11.37 1.04 45.73
C VAL A 498 12.27 -0.11 45.32
N ARG A 499 13.58 0.09 45.47
CA ARG A 499 14.60 -0.95 45.35
C ARG A 499 15.36 -1.01 46.66
N MET A 500 15.33 -2.15 47.35
CA MET A 500 16.01 -2.34 48.63
C MET A 500 16.93 -3.56 48.54
N PRO A 501 18.26 -3.37 48.49
CA PRO A 501 19.20 -4.49 48.59
C PRO A 501 19.15 -5.08 50.01
N ILE A 502 19.16 -6.41 50.08
CA ILE A 502 19.28 -7.17 51.33
C ILE A 502 20.60 -7.94 51.28
N THR A 503 21.49 -7.66 52.23
CA THR A 503 22.77 -8.34 52.35
C THR A 503 22.67 -9.56 53.26
N PHE A 504 23.08 -10.72 52.79
CA PHE A 504 23.21 -11.95 53.55
C PHE A 504 24.69 -12.19 53.89
N ASP A 505 25.03 -12.17 55.17
CA ASP A 505 26.37 -12.44 55.72
C ASP A 505 26.41 -13.90 56.21
N VAL A 506 26.88 -14.80 55.34
CA VAL A 506 26.82 -16.26 55.53
C VAL A 506 28.16 -16.78 56.04
N LYS A 507 28.16 -17.32 57.26
CA LYS A 507 29.36 -17.65 58.04
C LYS A 507 29.70 -19.15 57.95
N PRO A 508 30.98 -19.54 58.14
CA PRO A 508 31.34 -20.95 58.30
C PRO A 508 30.58 -21.59 59.48
N PRO A 509 30.32 -22.91 59.44
CA PRO A 509 29.63 -23.61 60.52
C PRO A 509 30.49 -23.68 61.79
N SER A 510 29.89 -23.42 62.96
CA SER A 510 30.58 -23.36 64.26
C SER A 510 31.06 -24.71 64.82
N ALA A 511 30.85 -25.83 64.11
CA ALA A 511 31.27 -27.15 64.57
C ALA A 511 31.69 -28.09 63.42
N GLU A 512 32.92 -28.60 63.49
CA GLU A 512 33.29 -29.84 62.78
C GLU A 512 32.61 -31.04 63.45
N PRO A 513 32.03 -31.99 62.70
CA PRO A 513 31.48 -33.20 63.30
C PRO A 513 32.61 -34.13 63.76
N VAL A 514 32.87 -34.15 65.07
CA VAL A 514 33.81 -35.10 65.69
C VAL A 514 33.23 -36.51 65.64
N ILE A 515 33.49 -37.24 64.56
CA ILE A 515 33.08 -38.64 64.40
C ILE A 515 33.98 -39.53 65.27
N SER A 516 33.58 -39.72 66.53
CA SER A 516 34.22 -40.70 67.41
C SER A 516 33.80 -42.12 67.03
N LEU A 517 34.56 -42.75 66.13
CA LEU A 517 34.44 -44.19 65.88
C LEU A 517 34.94 -44.98 67.09
N THR A 518 34.01 -45.49 67.90
CA THR A 518 34.28 -46.56 68.86
C THR A 518 34.35 -47.90 68.11
N PRO A 519 35.49 -48.61 68.09
CA PRO A 519 35.51 -50.00 67.66
C PRO A 519 34.82 -50.89 68.70
N ASP A 520 34.16 -51.96 68.24
CA ASP A 520 33.54 -53.00 69.06
C ASP A 520 34.56 -53.92 69.76
#